data_AF-A0A936M262-F1
#
_entry.id   AF-A0A936M262-F1
#
_cell.length_a   1.000
_cell.length_b   1.000
_cell.length_c   1.000
_cell.angle_alpha   90.00
_cell.angle_beta   90.00
_cell.angle_gamma   90.00
#
_symmetry.space_group_name_H-M   'P 1'
#
loop_
_entity.id
_entity.type
_entity.pdbx_description
1 polymer ?
#
loop_
_entity_poly.entity_id
_entity_poly.type
_entity_poly.pdbx_seq_one_letter_code
_entity_poly.pdbx_strand_id
1 'polypeptide(L)'
;MLMKILAGIVGIVVANITFMLVQFASGKIFGMPEGLDTTDMAAMTNYVATLPVTALLLVLFGYALGCFLGGFVMYKIAKWDSSVLPIVLGTLGTIGWILNISMIPQPIWMVVAGFFCFIPFALIGYRLAKR
;
A
#
# COMPACT_ATOMS: atom_id res chain seq x y z
N MET A 1 24.44 -9.98 -5.06
CA MET A 1 23.66 -9.69 -3.83
C MET A 1 23.26 -8.23 -3.74
N LEU A 2 24.17 -7.27 -4.00
CA LEU A 2 23.87 -5.83 -3.97
C LEU A 2 22.64 -5.42 -4.80
N MET A 3 22.52 -5.90 -6.04
CA MET A 3 21.36 -5.60 -6.90
C MET A 3 20.02 -6.07 -6.33
N LYS A 4 20.01 -7.14 -5.52
CA LYS A 4 18.79 -7.64 -4.87
C LYS A 4 18.36 -6.73 -3.72
N ILE A 5 19.33 -6.22 -2.96
CA ILE A 5 19.09 -5.25 -1.88
C ILE A 5 18.59 -3.94 -2.47
N LEU A 6 19.26 -3.43 -3.51
CA LEU A 6 18.84 -2.23 -4.23
C LEU A 6 17.43 -2.39 -4.82
N ALA A 7 17.14 -3.53 -5.46
CA ALA A 7 15.81 -3.83 -5.96
C ALA A 7 14.74 -3.79 -4.85
N GLY A 8 15.04 -4.39 -3.70
CA GLY A 8 14.17 -4.38 -2.52
C GLY A 8 13.90 -2.95 -2.03
N ILE A 9 14.94 -2.15 -1.85
CA ILE A 9 14.83 -0.76 -1.39
C ILE A 9 14.01 0.07 -2.39
N VAL A 10 14.38 0.03 -3.68
CA VAL A 10 13.70 0.81 -4.71
C VAL A 10 12.23 0.38 -4.84
N GLY A 11 11.93 -0.91 -4.78
CA GLY A 11 10.55 -1.40 -4.81
C GLY A 11 9.70 -0.93 -3.64
N ILE A 12 10.27 -0.91 -2.42
CA ILE A 12 9.59 -0.38 -1.23
C ILE A 12 9.36 1.13 -1.39
N VAL A 13 10.35 1.87 -1.87
CA VAL A 13 10.22 3.32 -2.12
C VAL A 13 9.13 3.60 -3.15
N VAL A 14 9.11 2.88 -4.27
CA VAL A 14 8.07 3.02 -5.30
C VAL A 14 6.67 2.72 -4.75
N ALA A 15 6.53 1.66 -3.95
CA ALA A 15 5.26 1.34 -3.30
C ALA A 15 4.79 2.47 -2.38
N ASN A 16 5.69 3.00 -1.53
CA ASN A 16 5.37 4.11 -0.62
C ASN A 16 5.01 5.40 -1.37
N ILE A 17 5.77 5.78 -2.40
CA ILE A 17 5.45 6.95 -3.23
C ILE A 17 4.06 6.79 -3.85
N THR A 18 3.74 5.59 -4.36
CA THR A 18 2.42 5.30 -4.93
C THR A 18 1.32 5.46 -3.87
N PHE A 19 1.53 4.95 -2.66
CA PHE A 19 0.57 5.10 -1.56
C PHE A 19 0.34 6.56 -1.21
N MET A 20 1.42 7.34 -1.07
CA MET A 20 1.34 8.76 -0.77
C MET A 20 0.60 9.54 -1.86
N LEU A 21 0.89 9.28 -3.14
CA LEU A 21 0.22 9.96 -4.25
C LEU A 21 -1.28 9.67 -4.28
N VAL A 22 -1.67 8.40 -4.10
CA VAL A 22 -3.09 8.02 -4.09
C VAL A 22 -3.80 8.57 -2.87
N GLN A 23 -3.16 8.56 -1.69
CA GLN A 23 -3.75 9.10 -0.47
C GLN A 23 -3.89 10.62 -0.54
N PHE A 24 -2.91 11.32 -1.10
CA PHE A 24 -2.98 12.77 -1.33
C PHE A 24 -4.09 13.12 -2.35
N ALA A 25 -4.20 12.37 -3.44
CA ALA A 25 -5.29 12.53 -4.40
C ALA A 25 -6.65 12.27 -3.73
N SER A 26 -6.76 11.23 -2.90
CA SER A 26 -7.94 10.93 -2.09
C SER A 26 -8.32 12.10 -1.18
N GLY A 27 -7.35 12.62 -0.40
CA GLY A 27 -7.57 13.74 0.51
C GLY A 27 -8.04 15.01 -0.21
N LYS A 28 -7.52 15.28 -1.42
CA LYS A 28 -8.00 16.40 -2.24
C LYS A 28 -9.42 16.21 -2.79
N ILE A 29 -9.76 14.98 -3.20
CA ILE A 29 -11.08 14.66 -3.78
C ILE A 29 -12.17 14.66 -2.69
N PHE A 30 -11.86 14.12 -1.51
CA PHE A 30 -12.84 13.89 -0.44
C PHE A 30 -12.79 14.92 0.69
N GLY A 31 -11.99 15.98 0.54
CA GLY A 31 -12.00 17.13 1.44
C GLY A 31 -11.36 16.84 2.80
N MET A 32 -10.10 16.42 2.80
CA MET A 32 -9.30 16.30 4.02
C MET A 32 -9.23 17.67 4.72
N PRO A 33 -9.65 17.77 6.00
CA PRO A 33 -9.64 19.05 6.73
C PRO A 33 -8.24 19.65 6.77
N GLU A 34 -8.12 20.94 6.43
CA GLU A 34 -6.87 21.67 6.57
C GLU A 34 -6.46 21.70 8.04
N GLY A 35 -5.25 21.23 8.35
CA GLY A 35 -4.75 21.14 9.72
C GLY A 35 -5.21 19.91 10.51
N LEU A 36 -5.79 18.88 9.85
CA LEU A 36 -6.00 17.58 10.50
C LEU A 36 -4.67 17.04 11.01
N ASP A 37 -4.55 16.93 12.33
CA ASP A 37 -3.40 16.28 12.94
C ASP A 37 -3.49 14.78 12.68
N THR A 38 -2.69 14.29 11.74
CA THR A 38 -2.61 12.86 11.40
C THR A 38 -2.01 12.01 12.53
N THR A 39 -1.45 12.65 13.57
CA THR A 39 -0.96 11.97 14.78
C THR A 39 -2.06 11.83 15.84
N ASP A 40 -3.14 12.62 15.75
CA ASP A 40 -4.32 12.48 16.60
C ASP A 40 -5.24 11.38 16.04
N MET A 41 -5.20 10.22 16.70
CA MET A 41 -6.00 9.06 16.33
C MET A 41 -7.51 9.31 16.44
N ALA A 42 -7.95 10.17 17.36
CA ALA A 42 -9.37 10.49 17.52
C ALA A 42 -9.87 11.37 16.35
N ALA A 43 -9.08 12.38 15.98
CA ALA A 43 -9.37 13.21 14.82
C ALA A 43 -9.39 12.40 13.52
N MET A 44 -8.41 11.50 13.34
CA MET A 44 -8.35 10.59 12.19
C MET A 44 -9.53 9.61 12.13
N THR A 45 -9.96 9.08 13.27
CA THR A 45 -11.11 8.16 13.33
C THR A 45 -12.40 8.86 12.93
N ASN A 46 -12.62 10.09 13.43
CA ASN A 46 -13.79 10.89 13.05
C ASN A 46 -13.80 11.24 11.56
N TYR A 47 -12.64 11.57 11.00
CA TYR A 47 -12.50 11.84 9.56
C TYR A 47 -12.76 10.57 8.73
N VAL A 48 -12.20 9.42 9.11
CA VAL A 48 -12.43 8.16 8.38
C VAL A 48 -13.90 7.72 8.44
N ALA A 49 -14.60 8.01 9.55
CA ALA A 49 -16.02 7.73 9.69
C ALA A 49 -16.92 8.59 8.78
N THR A 50 -16.48 9.78 8.37
CA THR A 50 -17.23 10.64 7.42
C THR A 50 -16.93 10.35 5.97
N LEU A 51 -15.89 9.55 5.68
CA LEU A 51 -15.49 9.25 4.31
C LEU A 51 -16.50 8.34 3.60
N PRO A 52 -16.84 8.64 2.33
CA PRO A 52 -17.66 7.74 1.52
C PRO A 52 -16.87 6.46 1.19
N VAL A 53 -17.60 5.37 0.90
CA VAL A 53 -17.01 4.08 0.51
C VAL A 53 -16.06 4.22 -0.68
N THR A 54 -16.32 5.16 -1.59
CA THR A 54 -15.46 5.46 -2.74
C THR A 54 -14.05 5.92 -2.34
N ALA A 55 -13.89 6.64 -1.22
CA ALA A 55 -12.59 7.04 -0.70
C ALA A 55 -11.80 5.83 -0.19
N LEU A 56 -12.47 4.91 0.51
CA LEU A 56 -11.87 3.68 1.02
C LEU A 56 -11.45 2.74 -0.13
N LEU A 57 -12.25 2.67 -1.18
CA LEU A 57 -11.90 1.95 -2.41
C LEU A 57 -10.68 2.55 -3.11
N LEU A 58 -10.55 3.88 -3.11
CA LEU A 58 -9.38 4.55 -3.69
C LEU A 58 -8.11 4.25 -2.88
N VAL A 59 -8.20 4.20 -1.55
CA VAL A 59 -7.09 3.79 -0.67
C VAL A 59 -6.68 2.34 -0.94
N LEU A 60 -7.65 1.43 -1.02
CA LEU A 60 -7.41 0.02 -1.35
C LEU A 60 -6.77 -0.13 -2.74
N PHE A 61 -7.23 0.67 -3.72
CA PHE A 61 -6.60 0.74 -5.04
C PHE A 61 -5.15 1.24 -4.96
N GLY A 62 -4.87 2.22 -4.11
CA GLY A 62 -3.51 2.67 -3.82
C GLY A 62 -2.63 1.55 -3.28
N TYR A 63 -3.13 0.76 -2.34
CA TYR A 63 -2.44 -0.42 -1.82
C TYR A 63 -2.13 -1.45 -2.90
N ALA A 64 -3.12 -1.79 -3.72
CA ALA A 64 -2.97 -2.71 -4.83
C ALA A 64 -1.91 -2.21 -5.83
N LEU A 65 -2.03 -0.95 -6.24
CA LEU A 65 -1.17 -0.33 -7.24
C LEU A 65 0.27 -0.20 -6.74
N GLY A 66 0.48 0.24 -5.50
CA GLY A 66 1.82 0.40 -4.94
C GLY A 66 2.53 -0.94 -4.76
N CYS A 67 1.84 -1.98 -4.27
CA CYS A 67 2.42 -3.33 -4.20
C CYS A 67 2.72 -3.89 -5.59
N PHE A 68 1.82 -3.71 -6.55
CA PHE A 68 2.03 -4.12 -7.93
C PHE A 68 3.26 -3.44 -8.55
N LEU A 69 3.35 -2.11 -8.47
CA LEU A 69 4.49 -1.35 -9.02
C LEU A 69 5.80 -1.69 -8.30
N GLY A 70 5.76 -1.82 -6.96
CA GLY A 70 6.93 -2.22 -6.17
C GLY A 70 7.45 -3.60 -6.58
N GLY A 71 6.57 -4.60 -6.69
CA GLY A 71 6.92 -5.95 -7.15
C GLY A 71 7.44 -5.98 -8.59
N PHE A 72 6.86 -5.17 -9.48
CA PHE A 72 7.30 -5.03 -10.86
C PHE A 72 8.73 -4.46 -10.95
N VAL A 73 9.00 -3.38 -10.22
CA VAL A 73 10.31 -2.72 -10.20
C VAL A 73 11.38 -3.63 -9.55
N MET A 74 11.03 -4.36 -8.48
CA MET A 74 11.93 -5.32 -7.85
C MET A 74 12.47 -6.35 -8.84
N TYR A 75 11.60 -6.92 -9.68
CA TYR A 75 12.05 -7.86 -10.70
C TYR A 75 12.91 -7.19 -11.78
N LYS A 76 12.49 -6.02 -12.31
CA LYS A 76 13.23 -5.34 -13.38
C LYS A 76 14.66 -4.99 -12.97
N ILE A 77 14.91 -4.68 -11.70
CA ILE A 77 16.24 -4.37 -11.17
C ILE A 77 17.02 -5.65 -10.82
N ALA A 78 16.42 -6.56 -10.04
CA ALA A 78 17.13 -7.74 -9.58
C ALA A 78 17.35 -8.79 -10.68
N LYS A 79 16.47 -8.81 -11.71
CA LYS A 79 16.33 -9.87 -12.73
C LYS A 79 16.40 -11.26 -12.10
N TRP A 80 15.80 -11.37 -10.92
CA TRP A 80 15.96 -12.54 -10.06
C TRP A 80 14.66 -13.31 -10.01
N ASP A 81 14.75 -14.59 -10.34
CA ASP A 81 13.61 -15.47 -10.55
C ASP A 81 12.97 -16.04 -9.27
N SER A 82 13.27 -15.43 -8.12
CA SER A 82 12.69 -15.79 -6.83
C SER A 82 11.63 -14.80 -6.39
N SER A 83 10.51 -15.32 -5.90
CA SER A 83 9.42 -14.54 -5.31
C SER A 83 9.72 -14.02 -3.89
N VAL A 84 10.92 -14.20 -3.36
CA VAL A 84 11.27 -13.76 -1.98
C VAL A 84 11.10 -12.24 -1.82
N LEU A 85 11.62 -11.42 -2.75
CA LEU A 85 11.50 -9.96 -2.66
C LEU A 85 10.05 -9.45 -2.67
N PRO A 86 9.18 -9.83 -3.64
CA PRO A 86 7.79 -9.38 -3.62
C PRO A 86 6.99 -9.94 -2.43
N ILE A 87 7.32 -11.13 -1.92
CA ILE A 87 6.71 -11.64 -0.68
C ILE A 87 7.09 -10.75 0.50
N VAL A 88 8.38 -10.40 0.65
CA VAL A 88 8.83 -9.47 1.71
C VAL A 88 8.10 -8.14 1.62
N LEU A 89 7.97 -7.56 0.41
CA LEU A 89 7.20 -6.33 0.21
C LEU A 89 5.74 -6.48 0.68
N GLY A 90 5.07 -7.55 0.25
CA GLY A 90 3.70 -7.83 0.62
C GLY A 90 3.53 -8.04 2.12
N THR A 91 4.44 -8.77 2.77
CA THR A 91 4.44 -9.00 4.22
C THR A 91 4.63 -7.69 5.00
N LEU A 92 5.56 -6.83 4.57
CA LEU A 92 5.74 -5.51 5.19
C LEU A 92 4.48 -4.64 5.03
N GLY A 93 3.85 -4.68 3.86
CA GLY A 93 2.56 -4.03 3.62
C GLY A 93 1.45 -4.54 4.54
N THR A 94 1.33 -5.86 4.69
CA THR A 94 0.37 -6.49 5.61
C THR A 94 0.62 -6.10 7.07
N ILE A 95 1.88 -6.02 7.51
CA ILE A 95 2.22 -5.56 8.87
C ILE A 95 1.76 -4.10 9.05
N GLY A 96 2.07 -3.23 8.08
CA GLY A 96 1.59 -1.84 8.10
C GLY A 96 0.07 -1.74 8.14
N TRP A 97 -0.63 -2.63 7.43
CA TRP A 97 -2.08 -2.72 7.47
C TRP A 97 -2.63 -3.15 8.83
N ILE A 98 -2.05 -4.17 9.45
CA ILE A 98 -2.41 -4.63 10.80
C ILE A 98 -2.25 -3.49 11.81
N LEU A 99 -1.15 -2.74 11.72
CA LEU A 99 -0.94 -1.57 12.57
C LEU A 99 -2.01 -0.50 12.31
N ASN A 100 -2.33 -0.23 11.04
CA ASN A 100 -3.33 0.77 10.67
C ASN A 100 -4.75 0.43 11.19
N ILE A 101 -5.20 -0.82 11.05
CA ILE A 101 -6.53 -1.23 11.55
C ILE A 101 -6.61 -1.26 13.08
N SER A 102 -5.47 -1.44 13.77
CA SER A 102 -5.41 -1.38 15.24
C SER A 102 -5.50 0.05 15.78
N MET A 103 -5.10 1.03 14.96
CA MET A 103 -5.13 2.45 15.28
C MET A 103 -6.43 3.13 14.86
N ILE A 104 -6.93 2.80 13.67
CA ILE A 104 -8.11 3.41 13.07
C ILE A 104 -9.12 2.30 12.76
N PRO A 105 -10.26 2.25 13.47
CA PRO A 105 -11.33 1.32 13.17
C PRO A 105 -11.83 1.49 11.73
N GLN A 106 -11.79 0.40 10.96
CA GLN A 106 -12.20 0.38 9.56
C GLN A 106 -13.30 -0.64 9.32
N PRO A 107 -14.14 -0.46 8.29
CA PRO A 107 -15.17 -1.44 7.93
C PRO A 107 -14.59 -2.83 7.69
N ILE A 108 -15.30 -3.87 8.13
CA ILE A 108 -14.84 -5.27 8.06
C ILE A 108 -14.47 -5.67 6.62
N TRP A 109 -15.24 -5.23 5.62
CA TRP A 109 -14.96 -5.54 4.22
C TRP A 109 -13.59 -5.01 3.76
N MET A 110 -13.18 -3.83 4.27
CA MET A 110 -11.90 -3.22 3.94
C MET A 110 -10.75 -3.95 4.65
N VAL A 111 -10.96 -4.35 5.91
CA VAL A 111 -10.02 -5.20 6.67
C VAL A 111 -9.70 -6.46 5.89
N VAL A 112 -10.74 -7.19 5.46
CA VAL A 112 -10.60 -8.42 4.67
C VAL A 112 -9.90 -8.13 3.34
N ALA A 113 -10.34 -7.10 2.60
CA ALA A 113 -9.76 -6.75 1.31
C ALA A 113 -8.26 -6.39 1.40
N GLY A 114 -7.86 -5.68 2.46
CA GLY A 114 -6.46 -5.30 2.68
C GLY A 114 -5.53 -6.52 2.80
N PHE A 115 -5.92 -7.57 3.54
CA PHE A 115 -5.12 -8.79 3.66
C PHE A 115 -4.85 -9.48 2.32
N PHE A 116 -5.84 -9.47 1.43
CA PHE A 116 -5.72 -10.05 0.08
C PHE A 116 -5.11 -9.08 -0.93
N CYS A 117 -4.79 -7.85 -0.54
CA CYS A 117 -4.25 -6.84 -1.42
C CYS A 117 -2.71 -6.92 -1.51
N PHE A 118 -2.00 -6.85 -0.37
CA PHE A 118 -0.56 -6.60 -0.39
C PHE A 118 0.27 -7.71 -1.06
N ILE A 119 0.12 -8.97 -0.60
CA ILE A 119 0.91 -10.10 -1.12
C ILE A 119 0.52 -10.46 -2.55
N PRO A 120 -0.77 -10.64 -2.90
CA PRO A 120 -1.16 -11.03 -4.26
C PRO A 120 -0.76 -10.00 -5.29
N PHE A 121 -0.95 -8.70 -5.04
CA PHE A 121 -0.60 -7.66 -6.02
C PHE A 121 0.91 -7.49 -6.18
N ALA A 122 1.69 -7.63 -5.10
CA ALA A 122 3.15 -7.66 -5.22
C ALA A 122 3.64 -8.84 -6.09
N LEU A 123 3.03 -10.01 -5.93
CA LEU A 123 3.34 -11.18 -6.76
C LEU A 123 2.88 -11.02 -8.21
N ILE A 124 1.71 -10.41 -8.45
CA ILE A 124 1.21 -10.14 -9.81
C ILE A 124 2.15 -9.19 -10.55
N GLY A 125 2.57 -8.10 -9.90
CA GLY A 125 3.53 -7.16 -10.50
C GLY A 125 4.87 -7.80 -10.84
N TYR A 126 5.39 -8.61 -9.92
CA TYR A 126 6.60 -9.41 -10.16
C TYR A 126 6.44 -10.39 -11.33
N ARG A 127 5.32 -11.15 -11.37
CA ARG A 127 5.06 -12.13 -12.44
C ARG A 127 4.89 -11.48 -13.80
N LEU A 128 4.30 -10.29 -13.86
CA LEU A 128 4.15 -9.54 -15.10
C LEU A 128 5.50 -9.02 -15.59
N ALA A 129 6.36 -8.53 -14.70
CA ALA A 129 7.69 -8.06 -15.06
C ALA A 129 8.62 -9.17 -15.58
N LYS A 130 8.38 -10.41 -15.14
CA LYS A 130 9.07 -11.64 -15.53
C LYS A 130 8.71 -12.14 -16.93
N ARG A 131 7.48 -11.89 -17.38
CA ARG A 131 7.08 -12.18 -18.76
C ARG A 131 7.80 -11.23 -19.72
#